data_AF-A0A7C7PV04-F1
#
_entry.id   AF-A0A7C7PV04-F1
#
_cell.length_a   1.000
_cell.length_b   1.000
_cell.length_c   1.000
_cell.angle_alpha   90.00
_cell.angle_beta   90.00
_cell.angle_gamma   90.00
#
_symmetry.space_group_name_H-M   'P 1'
#
loop_
_entity.id
_entity.type
_entity.pdbx_description
1 polymer ?
#
loop_
_entity_poly.entity_id
_entity_poly.type
_entity_poly.pdbx_seq_one_letter_code
_entity_poly.pdbx_strand_id
1 'polypeptide(L)'
;MEEDSNQPYLGGTPADTPPVHQTVFVQDGPVIPVQKSVAAKVIGWFAIVLGCLGILSAPLGFIDFGAMDFDGNPVTYSMSYKVVTTLTALVSGGLAAVGGYKMTNYEKKGIWLIFGSFAVNWVGGIAEVYLSPDVMGLGQEGMSLMAGAAGFVGIFCYAICGLIVAIPLLMANGGME
;
A
#
# COMPACT_ATOMS: atom_id res chain seq x y z
N MET A 1 -76.71 -18.55 12.97
CA MET A 1 -75.53 -19.09 12.28
C MET A 1 -74.38 -18.19 12.65
N GLU A 2 -73.53 -18.43 13.64
CA GLU A 2 -73.31 -19.46 14.66
C GLU A 2 -72.39 -18.79 15.72
N GLU A 3 -72.66 -19.07 17.01
CA GLU A 3 -71.73 -19.22 18.19
C GLU A 3 -70.66 -18.13 18.47
N ASP A 4 -70.77 -17.30 19.52
CA ASP A 4 -70.59 -17.51 20.98
C ASP A 4 -69.13 -17.55 21.51
N SER A 5 -68.95 -16.83 22.62
CA SER A 5 -68.00 -17.09 23.71
C SER A 5 -66.69 -16.29 23.80
N ASN A 6 -66.68 -15.45 24.86
CA ASN A 6 -65.66 -15.38 25.91
C ASN A 6 -64.34 -14.58 25.68
N GLN A 7 -64.20 -13.53 26.50
CA GLN A 7 -62.94 -12.89 26.92
C GLN A 7 -62.02 -13.91 27.66
N PRO A 8 -60.88 -13.51 28.27
CA PRO A 8 -59.73 -12.67 27.91
C PRO A 8 -58.40 -13.50 28.01
N TYR A 9 -57.21 -12.85 28.01
CA TYR A 9 -55.87 -13.39 28.33
C TYR A 9 -54.99 -13.90 27.16
N LEU A 10 -53.92 -13.12 26.86
CA LEU A 10 -52.66 -13.65 26.32
C LEU A 10 -51.94 -14.39 27.46
N GLY A 11 -52.16 -15.70 27.54
CA GLY A 11 -51.50 -16.58 28.49
C GLY A 11 -50.14 -17.06 27.97
N GLY A 12 -49.06 -16.58 28.60
CA GLY A 12 -47.72 -17.15 28.53
C GLY A 12 -46.91 -16.68 29.74
N THR A 13 -46.67 -17.58 30.70
CA THR A 13 -46.03 -17.34 32.02
C THR A 13 -44.51 -17.12 31.89
N PRO A 14 -43.87 -16.29 32.75
CA PRO A 14 -42.44 -16.03 32.74
C PRO A 14 -41.64 -17.07 33.55
N ALA A 15 -40.48 -17.49 33.05
CA ALA A 15 -39.43 -18.12 33.86
C ALA A 15 -38.03 -17.92 33.24
N ASP A 16 -37.35 -16.90 33.76
CA ASP A 16 -35.98 -16.90 34.28
C ASP A 16 -34.86 -17.56 33.45
N THR A 17 -34.00 -16.73 32.87
CA THR A 17 -32.55 -17.01 32.70
C THR A 17 -31.79 -15.67 32.56
N PRO A 18 -30.55 -15.58 33.10
CA PRO A 18 -29.92 -14.35 33.61
C PRO A 18 -29.51 -13.34 32.52
N PRO A 19 -29.16 -12.08 32.86
CA PRO A 19 -28.84 -11.06 31.86
C PRO A 19 -27.57 -11.43 31.10
N VAL A 20 -27.72 -12.06 29.94
CA VAL A 20 -26.61 -12.27 29.01
C VAL A 20 -26.37 -10.94 28.31
N HIS A 21 -25.27 -10.32 28.73
CA HIS A 21 -24.68 -9.12 28.20
C HIS A 21 -24.94 -8.97 26.70
N GLN A 22 -25.77 -7.99 26.34
CA GLN A 22 -26.02 -7.59 24.97
C GLN A 22 -24.71 -7.00 24.41
N THR A 23 -23.85 -7.85 23.86
CA THR A 23 -22.86 -7.40 22.88
C THR A 23 -23.53 -7.48 21.52
N VAL A 24 -23.82 -6.27 21.05
CA VAL A 24 -24.43 -5.93 19.77
C VAL A 24 -23.62 -6.58 18.63
N PHE A 25 -24.33 -6.96 17.56
CA PHE A 25 -23.84 -7.53 16.29
C PHE A 25 -23.76 -9.06 16.19
N VAL A 26 -24.92 -9.73 16.30
CA VAL A 26 -25.18 -10.89 15.44
C VAL A 26 -26.42 -10.56 14.61
N GLN A 27 -26.22 -9.99 13.42
CA GLN A 27 -27.24 -10.03 12.39
C GLN A 27 -27.21 -11.44 11.78
N ASP A 28 -28.16 -12.28 12.15
CA ASP A 28 -28.61 -13.44 11.35
C ASP A 28 -29.36 -12.95 10.08
N GLY A 29 -28.73 -12.03 9.33
CA GLY A 29 -29.17 -11.63 8.00
C GLY A 29 -28.51 -12.53 6.95
N PRO A 30 -29.13 -12.72 5.76
CA PRO A 30 -28.55 -13.50 4.67
C PRO A 30 -27.07 -13.15 4.48
N VAL A 31 -26.21 -14.18 4.41
CA VAL A 31 -24.78 -14.04 4.14
C VAL A 31 -24.61 -13.22 2.87
N ILE A 32 -24.39 -11.92 3.03
CA ILE A 32 -24.17 -11.01 1.92
C ILE A 32 -22.80 -11.43 1.39
N PRO A 33 -22.69 -11.95 0.14
CA PRO A 33 -21.38 -12.28 -0.40
C PRO A 33 -20.57 -10.99 -0.35
N VAL A 34 -19.44 -11.02 0.35
CA VAL A 34 -18.55 -9.88 0.48
C VAL A 34 -18.28 -9.41 -0.94
N GLN A 35 -18.83 -8.25 -1.29
CA GLN A 35 -18.66 -7.73 -2.63
C GLN A 35 -17.17 -7.45 -2.79
N LYS A 36 -16.52 -8.35 -3.54
CA LYS A 36 -15.13 -8.20 -3.96
C LYS A 36 -14.98 -6.79 -4.53
N SER A 37 -14.31 -5.95 -3.75
CA SER A 37 -14.08 -4.55 -4.02
C SER A 37 -13.40 -4.38 -5.38
N VAL A 38 -14.12 -3.80 -6.36
CA VAL A 38 -13.52 -3.43 -7.66
C VAL A 38 -12.35 -2.46 -7.45
N ALA A 39 -12.39 -1.65 -6.38
CA ALA A 39 -11.31 -0.74 -6.00
C ALA A 39 -10.00 -1.48 -5.66
N ALA A 40 -10.06 -2.64 -5.01
CA ALA A 40 -8.87 -3.47 -4.75
C ALA A 40 -8.20 -3.92 -6.05
N LYS A 41 -9.01 -4.32 -7.04
CA LYS A 41 -8.53 -4.79 -8.34
C LYS A 41 -7.89 -3.67 -9.16
N VAL A 42 -8.49 -2.49 -9.17
CA VAL A 42 -7.96 -1.32 -9.89
C VAL A 42 -6.64 -0.85 -9.27
N ILE A 43 -6.58 -0.69 -7.94
CA ILE A 43 -5.36 -0.27 -7.24
C ILE A 43 -4.26 -1.32 -7.38
N GLY A 44 -4.61 -2.61 -7.31
CA GLY A 44 -3.67 -3.71 -7.56
C GLY A 44 -3.07 -3.66 -8.97
N TRP A 45 -3.87 -3.38 -9.99
CA TRP A 45 -3.36 -3.22 -11.36
C TRP A 45 -2.41 -2.02 -11.49
N PHE A 46 -2.73 -0.87 -10.89
CA PHE A 46 -1.84 0.27 -10.86
C PHE A 46 -0.50 -0.06 -10.17
N ALA A 47 -0.54 -0.78 -9.05
CA ALA A 47 0.68 -1.22 -8.35
C ALA A 47 1.53 -2.18 -9.19
N ILE A 48 0.89 -3.10 -9.95
CA ILE A 48 1.60 -4.01 -10.88
C ILE A 48 2.24 -3.21 -12.00
N VAL A 49 1.51 -2.31 -12.66
CA VAL A 49 2.04 -1.53 -13.78
C VAL A 49 3.21 -0.66 -13.33
N LEU A 50 3.09 0.02 -12.18
CA LEU A 50 4.18 0.84 -11.63
C LEU A 50 5.36 -0.01 -11.18
N GLY A 51 5.13 -1.17 -10.55
CA GLY A 51 6.19 -2.10 -10.15
C GLY A 51 6.93 -2.70 -11.34
N CYS A 52 6.21 -3.11 -12.38
CA CYS A 52 6.79 -3.60 -13.63
C CYS A 52 7.56 -2.51 -14.37
N LEU A 53 7.07 -1.27 -14.39
CA LEU A 53 7.80 -0.14 -14.95
C LEU A 53 9.11 0.11 -14.18
N GLY A 54 9.07 0.04 -12.85
CA GLY A 54 10.27 0.14 -12.00
C GLY A 54 11.31 -0.92 -12.34
N ILE A 55 10.90 -2.19 -12.42
CA ILE A 55 11.79 -3.30 -12.82
C ILE A 55 12.33 -3.11 -14.23
N LEU A 56 11.47 -2.69 -15.17
CA LEU A 56 11.88 -2.50 -16.56
C LEU A 56 12.85 -1.31 -16.70
N SER A 57 12.71 -0.28 -15.86
CA SER A 57 13.61 0.88 -15.83
C SER A 57 14.97 0.60 -15.20
N ALA A 58 15.07 -0.43 -14.36
CA ALA A 58 16.31 -0.81 -13.67
C ALA A 58 17.51 -1.07 -14.64
N PRO A 59 17.38 -1.87 -15.71
CA PRO A 59 18.46 -2.05 -16.68
C PRO A 59 18.76 -0.79 -17.50
N LEU A 60 17.81 0.14 -17.68
CA LEU A 60 18.09 1.42 -18.35
C LEU A 60 18.99 2.33 -17.51
N GLY A 61 19.04 2.16 -16.19
CA GLY A 61 19.94 2.93 -15.31
C GLY A 61 21.44 2.67 -15.53
N PHE A 62 21.79 1.57 -16.20
CA PHE A 62 23.17 1.28 -16.61
C PHE A 62 23.58 2.02 -17.88
N ILE A 63 22.62 2.47 -18.68
CA ILE A 63 22.88 3.21 -19.91
C ILE A 63 22.98 4.70 -19.54
N ASP A 64 24.18 5.26 -19.56
CA ASP A 64 24.36 6.71 -19.41
C ASP A 64 23.92 7.40 -20.71
N PHE A 65 22.75 8.05 -20.68
CA PHE A 65 22.25 8.87 -21.80
C PHE A 65 23.00 10.21 -21.98
N GLY A 66 24.18 10.36 -21.38
CA GLY A 66 24.94 11.62 -21.40
C GLY A 66 24.29 12.68 -20.53
N ALA A 67 24.17 12.42 -19.22
CA ALA A 67 23.71 13.41 -18.26
C ALA A 67 24.73 14.56 -18.17
N MET A 68 24.27 15.78 -18.42
CA MET A 68 25.05 17.00 -18.25
C MET A 68 24.58 17.72 -16.99
N ASP A 69 25.53 18.27 -16.24
CA ASP A 69 25.25 19.11 -15.09
C ASP A 69 24.63 20.46 -15.52
N PHE A 70 24.16 21.26 -14.57
CA PHE A 70 23.73 22.65 -14.79
C PHE A 70 24.83 23.52 -15.43
N ASP A 71 26.10 23.19 -15.19
CA ASP A 71 27.28 23.83 -15.80
C ASP A 71 27.73 23.18 -17.12
N GLY A 72 26.98 22.20 -17.65
CA GLY A 72 27.31 21.53 -18.92
C GLY A 72 28.45 20.52 -18.84
N ASN A 73 28.94 20.21 -17.64
CA ASN A 73 29.96 19.18 -17.43
C ASN A 73 29.34 17.77 -17.48
N PRO A 74 30.03 16.77 -18.05
CA PRO A 74 29.55 15.40 -18.08
C PRO A 74 29.55 14.81 -16.65
N VAL A 75 28.37 14.48 -16.14
CA VAL A 75 28.21 13.86 -14.83
C VAL A 75 28.30 12.36 -15.00
N THR A 76 29.41 11.77 -14.55
CA THR A 76 29.55 10.31 -14.48
C THR A 76 29.02 9.82 -13.14
N TYR A 77 27.92 9.05 -13.17
CA TYR A 77 27.42 8.39 -11.97
C TYR A 77 28.36 7.25 -11.56
N SER A 78 28.63 7.14 -10.25
CA SER A 78 29.46 6.07 -9.71
C SER A 78 28.83 4.69 -9.93
N MET A 79 29.65 3.65 -10.10
CA MET A 79 29.15 2.27 -10.24
C MET A 79 28.38 1.82 -9.00
N SER A 80 28.73 2.30 -7.81
CA SER A 80 28.00 2.03 -6.58
C SER A 80 26.59 2.64 -6.59
N TYR A 81 26.43 3.86 -7.10
CA TYR A 81 25.10 4.47 -7.28
C TYR A 81 24.23 3.64 -8.22
N LYS A 82 24.74 3.31 -9.41
CA LYS A 82 24.00 2.52 -10.41
C LYS A 82 23.54 1.17 -9.86
N VAL A 83 24.40 0.47 -9.13
CA VAL A 83 24.07 -0.82 -8.52
C VAL A 83 23.00 -0.67 -7.43
N VAL A 84 23.13 0.34 -6.55
CA VAL A 84 22.16 0.58 -5.48
C VAL A 84 20.80 0.96 -6.05
N THR A 85 20.73 1.88 -7.01
CA THR A 85 19.47 2.28 -7.65
C THR A 85 18.80 1.10 -8.36
N THR A 86 19.57 0.29 -9.09
CA THR A 86 19.03 -0.89 -9.78
C THR A 86 18.49 -1.91 -8.79
N LEU A 87 19.23 -2.19 -7.71
CA LEU A 87 18.83 -3.14 -6.69
C LEU A 87 17.58 -2.66 -5.95
N THR A 88 17.53 -1.38 -5.56
CA THR A 88 16.36 -0.76 -4.95
C THR A 88 15.15 -0.86 -5.88
N ALA A 89 15.30 -0.51 -7.17
CA ALA A 89 14.21 -0.58 -8.15
C ALA A 89 13.72 -2.01 -8.39
N LEU A 90 14.62 -3.00 -8.42
CA LEU A 90 14.28 -4.42 -8.56
C LEU A 90 13.53 -4.94 -7.34
N VAL A 91 14.02 -4.65 -6.13
CA VAL A 91 13.42 -5.15 -4.89
C VAL A 91 12.07 -4.47 -4.64
N SER A 92 12.02 -3.14 -4.71
CA SER A 92 10.78 -2.39 -4.50
C SER A 92 9.76 -2.66 -5.61
N GLY A 93 10.18 -2.69 -6.87
CA GLY A 93 9.33 -3.01 -8.01
C GLY A 93 8.84 -4.45 -7.99
N GLY A 94 9.68 -5.39 -7.58
CA GLY A 94 9.31 -6.81 -7.39
C GLY A 94 8.29 -6.99 -6.27
N LEU A 95 8.50 -6.35 -5.12
CA LEU A 95 7.55 -6.35 -4.02
C LEU A 95 6.22 -5.68 -4.40
N ALA A 96 6.25 -4.60 -5.18
CA ALA A 96 5.06 -3.93 -5.68
C ALA A 96 4.29 -4.79 -6.71
N ALA A 97 4.99 -5.48 -7.61
CA ALA A 97 4.36 -6.36 -8.61
C ALA A 97 3.76 -7.62 -7.97
N VAL A 98 4.51 -8.30 -7.08
CA VAL A 98 4.02 -9.48 -6.35
C VAL A 98 2.92 -9.11 -5.36
N GLY A 99 3.09 -7.99 -4.64
CA GLY A 99 2.09 -7.44 -3.74
C GLY A 99 0.81 -7.04 -4.47
N GLY A 100 0.94 -6.39 -5.63
CA GLY A 100 -0.17 -6.03 -6.52
C GLY A 100 -0.90 -7.24 -7.08
N TYR A 101 -0.18 -8.28 -7.53
CA TYR A 101 -0.79 -9.54 -7.96
C TYR A 101 -1.60 -10.21 -6.84
N LYS A 102 -1.02 -10.30 -5.64
CA LYS A 102 -1.71 -10.85 -4.47
C LYS A 102 -2.89 -9.98 -4.02
N MET A 103 -2.79 -8.66 -4.18
CA MET A 103 -3.89 -7.72 -3.92
C MET A 103 -5.03 -7.88 -4.92
N THR A 104 -4.75 -8.17 -6.20
CA THR A 104 -5.81 -8.51 -7.17
C THR A 104 -6.50 -9.84 -6.88
N ASN A 105 -5.84 -10.74 -6.15
CA ASN A 105 -6.39 -12.00 -5.66
C ASN A 105 -7.02 -11.91 -4.26
N TYR A 106 -7.13 -10.71 -3.68
CA TYR A 106 -7.73 -10.43 -2.36
C TYR A 106 -7.00 -11.05 -1.15
N GLU A 107 -5.71 -11.38 -1.28
CA GLU A 107 -4.94 -11.91 -0.14
C GLU A 107 -4.47 -10.79 0.80
N LYS A 108 -4.71 -10.92 2.11
CA LYS A 108 -4.24 -9.95 3.13
C LYS A 108 -2.73 -9.74 3.13
N LYS A 109 -1.97 -10.75 2.71
CA LYS A 109 -0.50 -10.69 2.63
C LYS A 109 -0.01 -9.78 1.51
N GLY A 110 -0.79 -9.58 0.44
CA GLY A 110 -0.43 -8.71 -0.67
C GLY A 110 -0.31 -7.24 -0.24
N ILE A 111 -1.21 -6.77 0.60
CA ILE A 111 -1.22 -5.39 1.09
C ILE A 111 0.04 -5.07 1.91
N TRP A 112 0.47 -6.00 2.76
CA TRP A 112 1.68 -5.85 3.58
C TRP A 112 2.95 -5.82 2.73
N LEU A 113 2.98 -6.56 1.62
CA LEU A 113 4.09 -6.50 0.66
C LEU A 113 4.18 -5.15 -0.04
N ILE A 114 3.05 -4.51 -0.35
CA ILE A 114 3.04 -3.16 -0.94
C ILE A 114 3.50 -2.10 0.08
N PHE A 115 3.09 -2.21 1.36
CA PHE A 115 3.66 -1.34 2.39
C PHE A 115 5.18 -1.54 2.53
N GLY A 116 5.64 -2.79 2.46
CA GLY A 116 7.05 -3.13 2.42
C GLY A 116 7.77 -2.50 1.22
N SER A 117 7.16 -2.50 0.03
CA SER A 117 7.78 -1.91 -1.17
C SER A 117 7.95 -0.40 -1.03
N PHE A 118 6.98 0.32 -0.46
CA PHE A 118 7.09 1.74 -0.20
C PHE A 118 8.19 2.07 0.82
N ALA A 119 8.30 1.27 1.89
CA ALA A 119 9.37 1.45 2.87
C ALA A 119 10.75 1.22 2.26
N VAL A 120 10.92 0.16 1.46
CA VAL A 120 12.18 -0.13 0.76
C VAL A 120 12.52 0.97 -0.24
N ASN A 121 11.54 1.45 -1.02
CA ASN A 121 11.77 2.50 -2.00
C ASN A 121 12.11 3.84 -1.35
N TRP A 122 11.54 4.12 -0.17
CA TRP A 122 11.88 5.31 0.61
C TRP A 122 13.30 5.27 1.15
N VAL A 123 13.71 4.17 1.80
CA VAL A 123 15.07 4.00 2.32
C VAL A 123 16.10 3.97 1.19
N GLY A 124 15.79 3.26 0.11
CA GLY A 124 16.64 3.21 -1.09
C GLY A 124 16.79 4.59 -1.73
N GLY A 125 15.70 5.36 -1.85
CA GLY A 125 15.76 6.74 -2.36
C GLY A 125 16.65 7.67 -1.51
N ILE A 126 16.64 7.53 -0.18
CA ILE A 126 17.56 8.28 0.69
C ILE A 126 19.01 7.86 0.44
N ALA A 127 19.28 6.55 0.35
CA ALA A 127 20.62 6.04 0.06
C ALA A 127 21.14 6.51 -1.30
N GLU A 128 20.28 6.55 -2.31
CA GLU A 128 20.61 7.05 -3.64
C GLU A 128 21.05 8.51 -3.62
N VAL A 129 20.39 9.37 -2.84
CA VAL A 129 20.81 10.79 -2.69
C VAL A 129 22.20 10.88 -2.07
N TYR A 130 22.54 10.05 -1.08
CA TYR A 130 23.90 10.04 -0.51
C TYR A 130 24.98 9.55 -1.46
N LEU A 131 24.64 8.66 -2.39
CA LEU A 131 25.58 8.11 -3.39
C LEU A 131 25.59 8.92 -4.69
N SER A 132 24.67 9.86 -4.85
CA SER A 132 24.57 10.70 -6.03
C SER A 132 25.77 11.64 -6.11
N PRO A 133 26.34 11.87 -7.32
CA PRO A 133 27.33 12.90 -7.50
C PRO A 133 26.75 14.27 -7.15
N ASP A 134 27.58 15.15 -6.60
CA ASP A 134 27.19 16.53 -6.28
C ASP A 134 27.04 17.34 -7.58
N VAL A 135 25.83 17.28 -8.14
CA VAL A 135 25.41 18.01 -9.35
C VAL A 135 24.99 19.46 -9.06
N MET A 136 25.13 19.93 -7.82
CA MET A 136 24.76 21.31 -7.47
C MET A 136 25.93 22.07 -6.83
N GLY A 137 27.11 21.45 -6.74
CA GLY A 137 28.30 22.03 -6.11
C GLY A 137 28.07 22.44 -4.65
N LEU A 138 27.11 21.82 -3.97
CA LEU A 138 26.71 22.21 -2.61
C LEU A 138 27.59 21.58 -1.52
N GLY A 139 28.49 20.69 -1.89
CA GLY A 139 29.34 19.93 -0.99
C GLY A 139 28.58 18.93 -0.12
N GLN A 140 29.31 18.28 0.79
CA GLN A 140 28.76 17.22 1.65
C GLN A 140 27.59 17.70 2.54
N GLU A 141 27.65 18.97 2.98
CA GLU A 141 26.63 19.56 3.84
C GLU A 141 25.32 19.78 3.08
N GLY A 142 25.37 20.30 1.84
CA GLY A 142 24.20 20.45 0.99
C GLY A 142 23.58 19.12 0.57
N MET A 143 24.41 18.10 0.31
CA MET A 143 23.93 16.74 0.01
C MET A 143 23.23 16.10 1.22
N SER A 144 23.71 16.35 2.44
CA SER A 144 23.05 15.89 3.67
C SER A 144 21.70 16.56 3.90
N LEU A 145 21.60 17.86 3.56
CA LEU A 145 20.34 18.61 3.62
C LEU A 145 19.35 18.12 2.56
N MET A 146 19.83 17.79 1.35
CA MET A 146 19.02 17.19 0.28
C MET A 146 18.53 15.80 0.65
N ALA A 147 19.37 14.96 1.27
CA ALA A 147 18.95 13.65 1.75
C ALA A 147 17.90 13.77 2.87
N GLY A 148 18.07 14.72 3.79
CA GLY A 148 17.09 15.02 4.83
C GLY A 148 15.76 15.53 4.26
N ALA A 149 15.81 16.43 3.28
CA ALA A 149 14.63 16.97 2.59
C ALA A 149 13.90 15.89 1.77
N ALA A 150 14.65 15.07 1.02
CA ALA A 150 14.10 13.94 0.27
C ALA A 150 13.50 12.88 1.19
N GLY A 151 14.11 12.65 2.35
CA GLY A 151 13.56 11.77 3.39
C GLY A 151 12.23 12.29 3.95
N PHE A 152 12.16 13.59 4.29
CA PHE A 152 10.97 14.20 4.90
C PHE A 152 9.81 14.37 3.90
N VAL A 153 10.09 14.81 2.67
CA VAL A 153 9.08 14.89 1.61
C VAL A 153 8.67 13.49 1.17
N GLY A 154 9.62 12.56 1.10
CA GLY A 154 9.40 11.17 0.76
C GLY A 154 8.43 10.49 1.72
N ILE A 155 8.61 10.64 3.03
CA ILE A 155 7.72 9.98 4.01
C ILE A 155 6.28 10.48 3.91
N PHE A 156 6.08 11.78 3.62
CA PHE A 156 4.74 12.33 3.39
C PHE A 156 4.09 11.73 2.14
N CYS A 157 4.83 11.64 1.04
CA CYS A 157 4.33 11.04 -0.21
C CYS A 157 3.98 9.56 -0.03
N TYR A 158 4.89 8.76 0.57
CA TYR A 158 4.65 7.34 0.81
C TYR A 158 3.54 7.08 1.85
N ALA A 159 3.34 7.99 2.81
CA ALA A 159 2.23 7.89 3.75
C ALA A 159 0.86 8.07 3.04
N ILE A 160 0.76 9.04 2.12
CA ILE A 160 -0.45 9.22 1.30
C ILE A 160 -0.66 8.03 0.37
N CYS A 161 0.40 7.53 -0.29
CA CYS A 161 0.33 6.33 -1.12
C CYS A 161 -0.13 5.10 -0.31
N GLY A 162 0.37 4.95 0.92
CA GLY A 162 -0.04 3.92 1.86
C GLY A 162 -1.51 4.03 2.29
N LEU A 163 -2.00 5.26 2.53
CA LEU A 163 -3.41 5.52 2.82
C LEU A 163 -4.32 5.11 1.66
N ILE A 164 -3.95 5.44 0.42
CA ILE A 164 -4.72 5.05 -0.78
C ILE A 164 -4.79 3.53 -0.90
N VAL A 165 -3.68 2.83 -0.67
CA VAL A 165 -3.61 1.36 -0.70
C VAL A 165 -4.33 0.72 0.50
N ALA A 166 -4.53 1.44 1.60
CA ALA A 166 -5.29 0.96 2.76
C ALA A 166 -6.82 1.04 2.57
N ILE A 167 -7.33 1.86 1.63
CA ILE A 167 -8.78 2.02 1.41
C ILE A 167 -9.49 0.67 1.15
N PRO A 168 -8.97 -0.21 0.27
CA PRO A 168 -9.56 -1.53 0.07
C PRO A 168 -9.55 -2.38 1.33
N LEU A 169 -8.56 -2.21 2.22
CA LEU A 169 -8.42 -2.98 3.46
C LEU A 169 -9.54 -2.63 4.44
N LEU A 170 -9.87 -1.34 4.58
CA LEU A 170 -10.99 -0.86 5.40
C LEU A 170 -12.35 -1.31 4.84
N MET A 171 -12.51 -1.31 3.51
CA MET A 171 -13.74 -1.76 2.87
C MET A 171 -13.89 -3.29 2.87
N ALA A 172 -12.78 -4.02 3.02
CA ALA A 172 -12.76 -5.47 3.05
C ALA A 172 -12.85 -6.07 4.46
N ASN A 173 -13.24 -5.30 5.48
CA ASN A 173 -13.51 -5.75 6.86
C ASN A 173 -14.71 -6.72 6.99
N GLY A 174 -15.01 -7.47 5.93
CA GLY A 174 -15.94 -8.59 5.91
C GLY A 174 -15.50 -9.77 5.04
N GLY A 175 -14.46 -9.69 4.19
CA GLY A 175 -14.09 -10.84 3.33
C GLY A 175 -12.88 -10.70 2.42
N MET A 176 -11.78 -10.20 2.98
CA MET A 176 -10.48 -10.76 2.59
C MET A 176 -10.22 -11.94 3.52
N GLU A 177 -9.96 -13.11 2.96
CA GLU A 177 -9.39 -14.28 3.64
C GLU A 177 -7.89 -14.36 3.33
#